data_AF-A0AA45L7V7-F1
#
_entry.id   AF-A0AA45L7V7-F1
#
_cell.length_a   1.000
_cell.length_b   1.000
_cell.length_c   1.000
_cell.angle_alpha   90.00
_cell.angle_beta   90.00
_cell.angle_gamma   90.00
#
_symmetry.space_group_name_H-M   'P 1'
#
loop_
_entity.id
_entity.type
_entity.pdbx_description
1 polymer ?
#
loop_
_entity_poly.entity_id
_entity_poly.type
_entity_poly.pdbx_seq_one_letter_code
_entity_poly.pdbx_strand_id
1 'polypeptide(L)'
;MPSKSSGARFLAITGTVLLGLSAPLAFLYSVMAFTPTGSCTGASGGGGACAHGGVPMVIGMAGVAVFALVGFVGTWAGRGAPRAGMPYVGLAGVVVSVYVASSIMSMR
;
A
#
# COMPACT_ATOMS: atom_id res chain seq x y z
N MET A 1 -21.77 -12.26 -29.83
CA MET A 1 -21.09 -11.00 -29.46
C MET A 1 -20.95 -10.96 -27.95
N PRO A 2 -19.76 -11.19 -27.39
CA PRO A 2 -19.56 -11.13 -25.94
C PRO A 2 -19.82 -9.71 -25.44
N SER A 3 -20.79 -9.58 -24.54
CA SER A 3 -21.20 -8.30 -23.97
C SER A 3 -20.01 -7.60 -23.31
N LYS A 4 -19.71 -6.38 -23.78
CA LYS A 4 -18.65 -5.49 -23.28
C LYS A 4 -18.73 -5.26 -21.76
N SER A 5 -19.92 -5.46 -21.15
CA SER A 5 -20.14 -5.32 -19.71
C SER A 5 -19.60 -6.48 -18.86
N SER A 6 -19.48 -7.69 -19.41
CA SER A 6 -18.99 -8.86 -18.66
C SER A 6 -17.48 -8.78 -18.41
N GLY A 7 -16.72 -8.27 -19.39
CA GLY A 7 -15.27 -8.15 -19.28
C GLY A 7 -14.83 -7.14 -18.22
N ALA A 8 -15.50 -5.99 -18.12
CA ALA A 8 -15.16 -4.96 -17.12
C ALA A 8 -15.40 -5.44 -15.69
N ARG A 9 -16.45 -6.22 -15.45
CA ARG A 9 -16.74 -6.80 -14.14
C ARG A 9 -15.71 -7.86 -13.75
N PHE A 10 -15.33 -8.72 -14.69
CA PHE A 10 -14.30 -9.72 -14.44
C PHE A 10 -12.97 -9.06 -14.06
N LEU A 11 -12.52 -8.05 -14.82
CA LEU A 11 -11.30 -7.29 -14.51
C LEU A 11 -11.38 -6.59 -13.14
N ALA A 12 -12.52 -5.99 -12.80
CA ALA A 12 -12.70 -5.37 -11.49
C ALA A 12 -12.59 -6.41 -10.36
N ILE A 13 -13.21 -7.58 -10.50
CA ILE A 13 -13.15 -8.65 -9.49
C ILE A 13 -11.73 -9.19 -9.36
N THR A 14 -11.10 -9.55 -10.48
CA THR A 14 -9.72 -10.06 -10.47
C THR A 14 -8.76 -9.07 -9.86
N GLY A 15 -8.84 -7.79 -10.24
CA GLY A 15 -8.03 -6.73 -9.64
C GLY A 15 -8.29 -6.57 -8.14
N THR A 16 -9.55 -6.62 -7.70
CA THR A 16 -9.91 -6.50 -6.28
C THR A 16 -9.38 -7.68 -5.46
N VAL A 17 -9.45 -8.90 -6.01
CA VAL A 17 -8.89 -10.11 -5.38
C VAL A 17 -7.37 -9.98 -5.27
N LEU A 18 -6.69 -9.56 -6.34
CA LEU A 18 -5.24 -9.35 -6.32
C LEU A 18 -4.84 -8.31 -5.27
N LEU A 19 -5.58 -7.20 -5.21
CA LEU A 19 -5.35 -6.14 -4.22
C LEU A 19 -5.59 -6.64 -2.80
N GLY A 20 -6.67 -7.40 -2.58
CA GLY A 20 -7.03 -7.98 -1.28
C GLY A 20 -6.02 -9.02 -0.78
N LEU A 21 -5.35 -9.74 -1.68
CA LEU A 21 -4.28 -10.69 -1.32
C LEU A 21 -2.93 -9.99 -1.09
N SER A 22 -2.59 -9.00 -1.93
CA SER A 22 -1.29 -8.33 -1.90
C SER A 22 -1.19 -7.27 -0.80
N ALA A 23 -2.27 -6.51 -0.53
CA ALA A 23 -2.22 -5.42 0.43
C ALA A 23 -1.92 -5.87 1.87
N PRO A 24 -2.51 -6.96 2.42
CA PRO A 24 -2.15 -7.45 3.75
C PRO A 24 -0.71 -7.92 3.83
N LEU A 25 -0.21 -8.60 2.77
CA LEU A 25 1.18 -9.04 2.70
C LEU A 25 2.14 -7.85 2.66
N ALA A 26 1.86 -6.83 1.85
CA ALA A 26 2.65 -5.61 1.78
C ALA A 26 2.62 -4.82 3.10
N PHE A 27 1.48 -4.83 3.79
CA PHE A 27 1.33 -4.20 5.10
C PHE A 27 2.20 -4.92 6.14
N LEU A 28 2.08 -6.25 6.25
CA LEU A 28 2.89 -7.06 7.16
C LEU A 28 4.38 -6.95 6.85
N TYR A 29 4.75 -6.96 5.56
CA TYR A 29 6.12 -6.71 5.13
C TYR A 29 6.62 -5.34 5.62
N SER A 30 5.82 -4.29 5.44
CA SER A 30 6.19 -2.94 5.89
C SER A 30 6.34 -2.86 7.41
N VAL A 31 5.50 -3.57 8.16
CA VAL A 31 5.66 -3.69 9.62
C VAL A 31 6.99 -4.36 9.94
N MET A 32 7.26 -5.54 9.40
CA MET A 32 8.43 -6.31 9.77
C MET A 32 9.74 -5.67 9.28
N ALA A 33 9.74 -5.05 8.11
CA ALA A 33 10.92 -4.45 7.50
C ALA A 33 11.27 -3.09 8.11
N PHE A 34 10.26 -2.30 8.51
CA PHE A 34 10.49 -0.91 8.95
C PHE A 34 10.25 -0.67 10.45
N THR A 35 9.86 -1.69 11.22
CA THR A 35 9.76 -1.55 12.69
C THR A 35 11.17 -1.51 13.29
N PRO A 36 11.56 -0.42 13.98
CA PRO A 36 12.85 -0.36 14.65
C PRO A 36 12.86 -1.34 15.83
N THR A 37 13.76 -2.32 15.79
CA THR A 37 13.98 -3.29 16.89
C THR A 37 14.98 -2.79 17.94
N GLY A 38 15.57 -1.60 17.75
CA GLY A 38 16.54 -1.00 18.66
C GLY A 38 15.89 -0.08 19.71
N SER A 39 16.39 -0.15 20.95
CA SER A 39 15.91 0.65 22.08
C SER A 39 16.15 2.15 21.86
N CYS A 40 15.07 2.94 21.84
CA CYS A 40 15.10 4.41 21.81
C CYS A 40 15.49 5.03 23.18
N THR A 41 16.39 4.43 23.94
CA THR A 41 16.70 4.81 25.34
C THR A 41 17.94 5.70 25.50
N GLY A 42 18.44 6.31 24.43
CA GLY A 42 19.53 7.29 24.50
C GLY A 42 19.02 8.69 24.84
N ALA A 43 18.97 9.05 26.13
CA ALA A 43 18.69 10.41 26.60
C ALA A 43 19.84 11.43 26.33
N SER A 44 20.91 11.01 25.65
CA SER A 44 22.10 11.82 25.40
C SER A 44 22.55 11.71 23.94
N GLY A 45 22.07 12.62 23.08
CA GLY A 45 22.64 12.88 21.77
C GLY A 45 21.90 12.25 20.58
N GLY A 46 21.02 13.04 19.95
CA GLY A 46 20.57 12.80 18.58
C GLY A 46 19.12 12.32 18.45
N GLY A 47 18.16 13.25 18.60
CA GLY A 47 16.74 13.05 18.31
C GLY A 47 16.38 12.70 16.86
N GLY A 48 17.32 12.20 16.05
CA GLY A 48 17.12 11.88 14.63
C GLY A 48 16.78 10.41 14.34
N ALA A 49 17.26 9.44 15.12
CA ALA A 49 17.09 8.02 14.78
C ALA A 49 15.65 7.53 15.02
N CYS A 50 15.04 7.87 16.17
CA CYS A 50 13.66 7.47 16.49
C CYS A 50 12.59 8.41 15.87
N ALA A 51 12.92 9.69 15.62
CA ALA A 51 12.00 10.61 14.94
C ALA A 51 11.97 10.43 13.41
N HIS A 52 13.07 9.99 12.78
CA HIS A 52 13.11 9.76 11.33
C HIS A 52 13.04 8.29 10.92
N GLY A 53 13.24 7.33 11.84
CA GLY A 53 12.95 5.91 11.59
C GLY A 53 11.45 5.63 11.34
N GLY A 54 10.57 6.50 11.82
CA GLY A 54 9.13 6.40 11.59
C GLY A 54 8.68 6.74 10.17
N VAL A 55 9.47 7.51 9.40
CA VAL A 55 9.07 7.94 8.03
C VAL A 55 8.88 6.74 7.08
N PRO A 56 9.85 5.82 6.89
CA PRO A 56 9.64 4.66 6.04
C PRO A 56 8.55 3.73 6.58
N MET A 57 8.40 3.62 7.90
CA MET A 57 7.33 2.83 8.53
C MET A 57 5.94 3.40 8.22
N VAL A 58 5.76 4.71 8.35
CA VAL A 58 4.49 5.39 8.05
C VAL A 58 4.19 5.31 6.55
N ILE A 59 5.18 5.55 5.67
CA ILE A 59 4.99 5.44 4.22
C ILE A 59 4.61 4.00 3.84
N GLY A 60 5.32 2.99 4.37
CA GLY A 60 5.03 1.59 4.12
C GLY A 60 3.65 1.17 4.64
N MET A 61 3.33 1.41 5.91
CA MET A 61 2.03 1.00 6.47
C MET A 61 0.87 1.86 5.98
N ALA A 62 0.95 3.18 6.17
CA ALA A 62 -0.16 4.08 5.87
C ALA A 62 -0.35 4.22 4.35
N GLY A 63 0.74 4.27 3.58
CA GLY A 63 0.65 4.27 2.12
C GLY A 63 -0.06 3.02 1.59
N VAL A 64 0.35 1.83 2.03
CA VAL A 64 -0.30 0.56 1.64
C VAL A 64 -1.77 0.55 2.03
N ALA A 65 -2.11 0.96 3.26
CA ALA A 65 -3.51 1.00 3.72
C ALA A 65 -4.36 1.99 2.90
N VAL A 66 -3.85 3.19 2.64
CA VAL A 66 -4.55 4.23 1.86
C VAL A 66 -4.76 3.76 0.42
N PHE A 67 -3.74 3.27 -0.27
CA PHE A 67 -3.88 2.84 -1.65
C PHE A 67 -4.75 1.59 -1.80
N ALA A 68 -4.71 0.67 -0.82
CA ALA A 68 -5.62 -0.47 -0.79
C ALA A 68 -7.08 -0.02 -0.63
N LEU A 69 -7.37 0.89 0.29
CA LEU A 69 -8.71 1.44 0.49
C LEU A 69 -9.21 2.25 -0.71
N VAL A 70 -8.37 3.12 -1.27
CA VAL A 70 -8.71 3.92 -2.46
C VAL A 70 -8.95 3.01 -3.67
N GLY A 71 -8.13 1.98 -3.87
CA GLY A 71 -8.31 0.99 -4.92
C GLY A 71 -9.60 0.21 -4.74
N PHE A 72 -9.87 -0.28 -3.53
CA PHE A 72 -11.08 -1.05 -3.21
C PHE A 72 -12.35 -0.19 -3.33
N VAL A 73 -12.45 0.89 -2.55
CA VAL A 73 -13.63 1.78 -2.52
C VAL A 73 -13.84 2.42 -3.88
N GLY A 74 -12.76 2.90 -4.52
CA GLY A 74 -12.84 3.54 -5.83
C GLY A 74 -13.30 2.58 -6.94
N THR A 75 -13.06 1.28 -6.80
CA THR A 75 -13.60 0.27 -7.73
C THR A 75 -15.12 0.23 -7.67
N TRP A 76 -15.71 0.35 -6.47
CA TRP A 76 -17.14 0.18 -6.24
C TRP A 76 -17.93 1.49 -6.10
N ALA A 77 -17.26 2.64 -6.00
CA ALA A 77 -17.89 3.96 -5.88
C ALA A 77 -18.60 4.46 -7.16
N GLY A 78 -18.62 3.69 -8.25
CA GLY A 78 -19.26 4.06 -9.51
C GLY A 78 -20.79 3.89 -9.48
N ARG A 79 -21.53 4.87 -10.04
CA ARG A 79 -22.99 4.73 -10.27
C ARG A 79 -23.24 3.72 -11.41
N GLY A 80 -23.50 2.46 -11.05
CA GLY A 80 -24.04 1.43 -11.95
C GLY A 80 -23.03 0.44 -12.56
N ALA A 81 -21.72 0.73 -12.51
CA ALA A 81 -20.68 -0.21 -12.95
C ALA A 81 -19.38 -0.04 -12.15
N PRO A 82 -18.67 -1.15 -11.85
CA PRO A 82 -17.38 -1.09 -11.20
C PRO A 82 -16.30 -0.49 -12.12
N ARG A 83 -15.43 0.34 -11.56
CA ARG A 83 -14.31 0.95 -12.29
C ARG A 83 -13.15 -0.04 -12.38
N ALA A 84 -13.13 -0.82 -13.45
CA ALA A 84 -12.17 -1.92 -13.66
C ALA A 84 -10.68 -1.52 -13.54
N GLY A 85 -10.32 -0.26 -13.81
CA GLY A 85 -8.94 0.22 -13.67
C GLY A 85 -8.51 0.58 -12.24
N MET A 86 -9.46 0.91 -11.37
CA MET A 86 -9.16 1.41 -10.02
C MET A 86 -8.44 0.42 -9.09
N PRO A 87 -8.73 -0.90 -9.10
CA PRO A 87 -8.01 -1.81 -8.21
C PRO A 87 -6.54 -1.95 -8.61
N TYR A 88 -6.22 -1.83 -9.91
CA TYR A 88 -4.85 -1.85 -10.42
C TYR A 88 -4.08 -0.57 -10.08
N VAL A 89 -4.76 0.58 -10.06
CA VAL A 89 -4.18 1.84 -9.55
C VAL A 89 -3.85 1.72 -8.06
N GLY A 90 -4.74 1.12 -7.26
CA GLY A 90 -4.46 0.81 -5.86
C GLY A 90 -3.25 -0.11 -5.71
N LEU A 91 -3.16 -1.15 -6.54
CA LEU A 91 -2.06 -2.11 -6.51
C LEU A 91 -0.72 -1.47 -6.89
N ALA A 92 -0.70 -0.63 -7.92
CA ALA A 92 0.48 0.17 -8.27
C ALA A 92 0.88 1.12 -7.13
N GLY A 93 -0.09 1.77 -6.47
CA GLY A 93 0.17 2.63 -5.31
C GLY A 93 0.78 1.89 -4.12
N VAL A 94 0.33 0.65 -3.85
CA VAL A 94 0.92 -0.24 -2.85
C VAL A 94 2.40 -0.52 -3.17
N VAL A 95 2.70 -0.91 -4.42
CA VAL A 95 4.07 -1.19 -4.87
C VAL A 95 4.96 0.05 -4.75
N VAL A 96 4.47 1.21 -5.19
CA VAL A 96 5.21 2.48 -5.10
C VAL A 96 5.48 2.87 -3.64
N SER A 97 4.50 2.69 -2.74
CA SER A 97 4.66 3.00 -1.32
C SER A 97 5.78 2.17 -0.68
N VAL A 98 5.78 0.86 -0.94
CA VAL A 98 6.81 -0.05 -0.43
C VAL A 98 8.18 0.30 -1.03
N TYR A 99 8.25 0.55 -2.33
CA TYR A 99 9.50 0.94 -3.00
C TYR A 99 10.09 2.23 -2.43
N VAL A 100 9.28 3.27 -2.24
CA VAL A 100 9.72 4.55 -1.67
C VAL A 100 10.22 4.33 -0.24
N ALA A 101 9.47 3.60 0.59
CA ALA A 101 9.91 3.30 1.96
C ALA A 101 11.25 2.56 1.99
N SER A 102 11.45 1.57 1.12
CA SER A 102 12.72 0.84 0.98
C SER A 102 13.86 1.74 0.51
N SER A 103 13.61 2.61 -0.48
CA SER A 103 14.64 3.51 -1.00
C SER A 103 15.17 4.49 0.06
N ILE A 104 14.31 4.98 0.95
CA ILE A 104 14.67 5.85 2.06
C ILE A 104 15.56 5.10 3.06
N MET A 105 15.26 3.82 3.31
CA MET A 105 16.05 2.97 4.20
C MET A 105 17.44 2.67 3.60
N SER A 106 17.55 2.39 2.30
CA SER A 106 18.84 2.08 1.65
C SER A 106 19.78 3.27 1.49
N MET A 107 19.29 4.51 1.62
CA MET A 107 20.13 5.72 1.59
C MET A 107 20.74 6.07 2.96
N ARG A 108 20.45 5.29 4.00
CA ARG A 108 21.05 5.42 5.33
C ARG A 108 22.19 4.42 5.51
#